data_AF-A0A2D0KA99-F1
#
_entry.id   AF-A0A2D0KA99-F1
#
_cell.length_a   1.000
_cell.length_b   1.000
_cell.length_c   1.000
_cell.angle_alpha   90.00
_cell.angle_beta   90.00
_cell.angle_gamma   90.00
#
_symmetry.space_group_name_H-M   'P 1'
#
loop_
_entity.id
_entity.type
_entity.pdbx_description
1 polymer ?
#
loop_
_entity_poly.entity_id
_entity_poly.type
_entity_poly.pdbx_seq_one_letter_code
_entity_poly.pdbx_strand_id
1 'polypeptide(L)'
;MAKKILAELYGRGWAFPPQFFINEDQKISGVTLTEGEINVRQSMSILFLTEPGERIMREEYGCGLSDYLFANISDELMADIQTRIEECVLRYEPRANITDIQISQRTDFLNTLHIQVIYTLRGSDINQQLESILTINEGQLQVIL
;
A
#
# COMPACT_ATOMS: atom_id res chain seq x y z
N MET A 1 -19.97 7.91 15.01
CA MET A 1 -19.90 6.68 15.82
C MET A 1 -19.04 5.61 15.13
N ALA A 2 -19.33 5.23 13.88
CA ALA A 2 -18.54 4.27 13.10
C ALA A 2 -17.04 4.61 12.99
N LYS A 3 -16.67 5.85 12.65
CA LYS A 3 -15.26 6.26 12.52
C LYS A 3 -14.44 6.07 13.81
N LYS A 4 -15.06 6.26 14.97
CA LYS A 4 -14.42 6.06 16.28
C LYS A 4 -14.16 4.57 16.56
N ILE A 5 -15.13 3.71 16.22
CA ILE A 5 -15.00 2.25 16.34
C ILE A 5 -13.86 1.74 15.45
N LEU A 6 -13.78 2.23 14.20
CA LEU A 6 -12.69 1.86 13.27
C LEU A 6 -11.33 2.30 13.81
N ALA A 7 -11.23 3.50 14.38
CA ALA A 7 -10.00 4.00 15.01
C ALA A 7 -9.58 3.17 16.23
N GLU A 8 -10.53 2.63 17.00
CA GLU A 8 -10.26 1.72 18.12
C GLU A 8 -9.78 0.34 17.64
N LEU A 9 -10.35 -0.17 16.53
CA LEU A 9 -10.03 -1.49 15.99
C LEU A 9 -8.71 -1.54 15.21
N TYR A 10 -8.46 -0.55 14.34
CA TYR A 10 -7.29 -0.52 13.45
C TYR A 10 -6.20 0.47 13.89
N GLY A 11 -6.44 1.14 15.02
CA GLY A 11 -5.47 2.00 15.68
C GLY A 11 -5.27 3.36 15.01
N ARG A 12 -4.26 4.05 15.52
CA ARG A 12 -3.81 5.38 15.07
C ARG A 12 -2.31 5.35 14.80
N GLY A 13 -1.89 5.99 13.72
CA GLY A 13 -0.51 6.03 13.26
C GLY A 13 -0.13 7.41 12.74
N TRP A 14 1.15 7.60 12.45
CA TRP A 14 1.60 8.81 11.75
C TRP A 14 1.13 8.75 10.30
N ALA A 15 0.71 9.89 9.77
CA ALA A 15 0.35 9.98 8.37
C ALA A 15 1.58 9.70 7.48
N PHE A 16 1.34 9.06 6.33
CA PHE A 16 2.31 8.96 5.25
C PHE A 16 1.80 9.71 4.01
N PRO A 17 2.57 10.67 3.46
CA PRO A 17 3.87 11.16 3.94
C PRO A 17 3.78 11.85 5.32
N PRO A 18 4.84 11.82 6.16
CA PRO A 18 4.85 12.50 7.45
C PRO A 18 4.67 14.01 7.31
N GLN A 19 3.71 14.57 8.04
CA GLN A 19 3.41 15.99 8.04
C GLN A 19 3.43 16.54 9.47
N PHE A 20 4.08 17.68 9.65
CA PHE A 20 4.13 18.39 10.93
C PHE A 20 3.45 19.74 10.77
N PHE A 21 2.73 20.16 11.80
CA PHE A 21 2.05 21.45 11.81
C PHE A 21 2.42 22.24 13.07
N ILE A 22 2.39 23.55 12.94
CA ILE A 22 2.57 24.50 14.03
C ILE A 22 1.29 25.34 14.07
N ASN A 23 0.57 25.26 15.19
CA ASN A 23 -0.58 26.13 15.43
C ASN A 23 -0.13 27.34 16.26
N GLU A 24 0.10 28.46 15.58
CA GLU A 24 0.59 29.70 16.20
C GLU A 24 -0.37 30.25 17.26
N ASP A 25 -1.68 30.08 17.06
CA ASP A 25 -2.71 30.56 17.99
C ASP A 25 -2.76 29.77 19.31
N GLN A 26 -2.43 28.48 19.25
CA GLN A 26 -2.54 27.57 20.41
C GLN A 26 -1.18 27.20 21.03
N LYS A 27 -0.05 27.63 20.45
CA LYS A 27 1.31 27.17 20.80
C LYS A 27 1.43 25.64 20.83
N ILE A 28 0.67 24.95 19.98
CA ILE A 28 0.72 23.49 19.86
C ILE A 28 1.35 23.15 18.52
N SER A 29 2.48 22.47 18.57
CA SER A 29 3.08 21.80 17.42
C SER A 29 2.78 20.31 17.50
N GLY A 30 2.54 19.68 16.35
CA GLY A 30 2.14 18.27 16.31
C GLY A 30 2.47 17.59 15.00
N VAL A 31 2.11 16.31 14.93
CA VAL A 31 2.20 15.47 13.74
C VAL A 31 0.80 15.12 13.27
N THR A 32 0.59 15.09 11.95
CA THR A 32 -0.65 14.60 11.36
C THR A 32 -0.75 13.10 11.60
N LEU A 33 -1.86 12.66 12.18
CA LEU A 33 -2.14 11.25 12.44
C LEU A 33 -3.19 10.73 11.45
N THR A 34 -3.10 9.45 11.14
CA THR A 34 -4.16 8.69 10.48
C THR A 34 -4.75 7.66 11.41
N GLU A 35 -6.00 7.28 11.15
CA GLU A 35 -6.78 6.41 12.03
C GLU A 35 -7.66 5.47 11.22
N GLY A 36 -7.98 4.32 11.82
CA GLY A 36 -8.94 3.38 11.25
C GLY A 36 -8.52 2.83 9.89
N GLU A 37 -9.47 2.80 8.96
CA GLU A 37 -9.28 2.32 7.58
C GLU A 37 -8.15 3.05 6.84
N ILE A 38 -7.99 4.36 7.07
CA ILE A 38 -6.96 5.17 6.41
C ILE A 38 -5.57 4.74 6.88
N ASN A 39 -5.43 4.39 8.16
CA ASN A 39 -4.17 3.89 8.72
C ASN A 39 -3.77 2.55 8.09
N VAL A 40 -4.74 1.66 7.84
CA VAL A 40 -4.50 0.37 7.15
C VAL A 40 -4.08 0.61 5.70
N ARG A 41 -4.81 1.47 4.98
CA ARG A 41 -4.49 1.80 3.58
C ARG A 41 -3.09 2.38 3.43
N GLN A 42 -2.70 3.33 4.30
CA GLN A 42 -1.35 3.89 4.28
C GLN A 42 -0.29 2.86 4.63
N SER A 43 -0.57 1.94 5.57
CA SER A 43 0.34 0.85 5.90
C SER A 43 0.60 -0.07 4.69
N MET A 44 -0.45 -0.43 3.94
CA MET A 44 -0.31 -1.14 2.67
C MET A 44 0.52 -0.36 1.64
N SER A 45 0.26 0.95 1.50
CA SER A 45 1.05 1.78 0.58
C SER A 45 2.53 1.83 0.95
N ILE A 46 2.85 1.95 2.24
CA ILE A 46 4.23 1.90 2.72
C ILE A 46 4.84 0.53 2.40
N LEU A 47 4.12 -0.57 2.65
CA LEU A 47 4.59 -1.92 2.33
C LEU A 47 4.94 -2.07 0.85
N PHE A 48 4.08 -1.59 -0.05
CA PHE A 48 4.30 -1.70 -1.50
C PHE A 48 5.44 -0.82 -2.00
N LEU A 49 5.62 0.36 -1.41
CA LEU A 49 6.70 1.29 -1.75
C LEU A 49 8.06 0.94 -1.12
N THR A 50 8.10 0.00 -0.17
CA THR A 50 9.34 -0.38 0.52
C THR A 50 9.92 -1.63 -0.12
N GLU A 51 11.24 -1.60 -0.36
CA GLU A 51 11.99 -2.76 -0.83
C GLU A 51 12.60 -3.56 0.34
N PRO A 52 12.61 -4.91 0.27
CA PRO A 52 13.33 -5.73 1.24
C PRO A 52 14.79 -5.27 1.37
N GLY A 53 15.26 -5.16 2.61
CA GLY A 53 16.60 -4.67 2.95
C GLY A 53 16.68 -3.17 3.27
N GLU A 54 15.68 -2.36 2.92
CA GLU A 54 15.70 -0.92 3.22
C GLU A 54 15.53 -0.60 4.71
N ARG A 55 14.83 -1.46 5.45
CA ARG A 55 14.53 -1.23 6.87
C ARG A 55 15.57 -1.86 7.78
N ILE A 56 16.24 -1.00 8.56
CA ILE A 56 17.18 -1.41 9.61
C ILE A 56 16.52 -2.40 10.57
N MET A 57 17.19 -3.54 10.81
CA MET A 57 16.72 -4.65 11.66
C MET A 57 15.40 -5.30 11.21
N ARG A 58 14.95 -5.04 9.98
CA ARG A 58 13.75 -5.62 9.36
C ARG A 58 13.99 -5.88 7.88
N GLU A 59 15.04 -6.65 7.59
CA GLU A 59 15.52 -6.91 6.23
C GLU A 59 14.45 -7.56 5.34
N GLU A 60 13.56 -8.39 5.88
CA GLU A 60 12.53 -9.04 5.07
C GLU A 60 11.31 -8.14 4.75
N TYR A 61 11.18 -6.98 5.40
CA TYR A 61 10.00 -6.11 5.21
C TYR A 61 10.07 -5.37 3.89
N GLY A 62 8.99 -5.48 3.11
CA GLY A 62 8.83 -4.84 1.80
C GLY A 62 8.05 -5.74 0.86
N CYS A 63 7.57 -5.18 -0.26
CA CYS A 63 6.89 -5.97 -1.28
C CYS A 63 7.82 -6.46 -2.39
N GLY A 64 8.98 -5.83 -2.59
CA GLY A 64 9.94 -6.28 -3.60
C GLY A 64 9.43 -6.13 -5.03
N LEU A 65 8.57 -5.14 -5.29
CA LEU A 65 7.97 -4.99 -6.63
C LEU A 65 8.99 -4.50 -7.66
N SER A 66 10.11 -3.94 -7.19
CA SER A 66 11.21 -3.53 -8.05
C SER A 66 11.92 -4.70 -8.75
N ASP A 67 11.80 -5.93 -8.22
CA ASP A 67 12.37 -7.14 -8.83
C ASP A 67 11.79 -7.42 -10.24
N TYR A 68 10.59 -6.90 -10.52
CA TYR A 68 9.89 -7.07 -11.79
C TYR A 68 10.18 -5.95 -12.81
N LEU A 69 10.98 -4.94 -12.44
CA LEU A 69 11.38 -3.88 -13.36
C LEU A 69 12.22 -4.47 -14.50
N PHE A 70 12.04 -3.91 -15.70
CA PHE A 70 12.64 -4.36 -16.95
C PHE A 70 12.28 -5.78 -17.42
N ALA A 71 11.38 -6.48 -16.73
CA ALA A 71 10.84 -7.76 -17.20
C ALA A 71 9.90 -7.57 -18.40
N ASN A 72 9.79 -8.58 -19.26
CA ASN A 72 8.78 -8.54 -20.33
C ASN A 72 7.39 -8.74 -19.75
N ILE A 73 6.43 -7.91 -20.16
CA ILE A 73 5.03 -8.08 -19.77
C ILE A 73 4.49 -9.36 -20.40
N SER A 74 4.14 -10.31 -19.54
CA SER A 74 3.50 -11.57 -19.88
C SER A 74 2.47 -11.92 -18.81
N ASP A 75 1.57 -12.85 -19.13
CA ASP A 75 0.60 -13.36 -18.14
C ASP A 75 1.30 -14.02 -16.95
N GLU A 76 2.46 -14.64 -17.17
CA GLU A 76 3.32 -15.22 -16.12
C GLU A 76 3.85 -14.13 -15.17
N LEU A 77 4.38 -13.02 -15.70
CA LEU A 77 4.83 -11.89 -14.89
C LEU A 77 3.69 -11.33 -14.03
N MET A 78 2.50 -11.18 -14.61
CA MET A 78 1.33 -10.65 -13.89
C MET A 78 0.90 -11.62 -12.78
N ALA A 79 0.91 -12.94 -13.02
CA ALA A 79 0.62 -13.94 -11.99
C ALA A 79 1.66 -13.94 -10.86
N ASP A 80 2.94 -13.75 -11.18
CA ASP A 80 4.01 -13.64 -10.19
C ASP A 80 3.83 -12.40 -9.30
N ILE A 81 3.56 -11.24 -9.91
CA ILE A 81 3.28 -10.00 -9.17
C ILE A 81 2.07 -10.16 -8.26
N GLN A 82 1.00 -10.79 -8.75
CA GLN A 82 -0.20 -11.07 -7.96
C GLN A 82 0.15 -11.92 -6.73
N THR A 83 0.82 -13.06 -6.93
CA THR A 83 1.24 -13.96 -5.85
C THR A 83 2.10 -13.23 -4.83
N ARG A 84 3.04 -12.39 -5.31
CA ARG A 84 3.91 -11.61 -4.45
C ARG A 84 3.15 -10.62 -3.58
N ILE A 85 2.19 -9.89 -4.15
CA ILE A 85 1.36 -8.94 -3.39
C ILE A 85 0.55 -9.70 -2.33
N GLU A 86 -0.06 -10.84 -2.68
CA GLU A 86 -0.82 -11.67 -1.75
C GLU A 86 0.03 -12.12 -0.56
N GLU A 87 1.22 -12.66 -0.81
CA GLU A 87 2.16 -13.12 0.22
C GLU A 87 2.62 -11.97 1.13
N CYS A 88 2.99 -10.82 0.54
CA CYS A 88 3.47 -9.67 1.29
C CYS A 88 2.39 -9.10 2.21
N VAL A 89 1.16 -8.94 1.72
CA VAL A 89 0.04 -8.44 2.54
C VAL A 89 -0.32 -9.44 3.63
N LEU A 90 -0.37 -10.74 3.30
CA LEU A 90 -0.63 -11.78 4.28
C LEU A 90 0.39 -11.77 5.43
N ARG A 91 1.67 -11.54 5.11
CA ARG A 91 2.77 -11.54 6.08
C ARG A 91 2.82 -10.26 6.91
N TYR A 92 2.62 -9.09 6.30
CA TYR A 92 2.94 -7.81 6.91
C TYR A 92 1.74 -6.93 7.25
N GLU A 93 0.55 -7.19 6.70
CA GLU A 93 -0.65 -6.38 6.96
C GLU A 93 -1.88 -7.25 7.29
N PRO A 94 -1.91 -7.92 8.47
CA PRO A 94 -2.97 -8.87 8.83
C PRO A 94 -4.35 -8.24 9.06
N ARG A 95 -4.44 -6.90 9.07
CA ARG A 95 -5.70 -6.15 9.19
C ARG A 95 -6.45 -6.06 7.85
N ALA A 96 -5.75 -6.24 6.73
CA ALA A 96 -6.35 -6.28 5.40
C ALA A 96 -6.46 -7.74 4.94
N ASN A 97 -7.63 -8.11 4.42
CA ASN A 97 -7.87 -9.41 3.81
C ASN A 97 -8.16 -9.20 2.32
N ILE A 98 -7.21 -9.56 1.46
CA ILE A 98 -7.34 -9.41 0.01
C ILE A 98 -8.49 -10.28 -0.49
N THR A 99 -9.37 -9.67 -1.28
CA THR A 99 -10.49 -10.36 -1.92
C THR A 99 -10.27 -10.55 -3.42
N ASP A 100 -9.55 -9.63 -4.06
CA ASP A 100 -9.23 -9.69 -5.48
C ASP A 100 -8.00 -8.83 -5.80
N ILE A 101 -7.22 -9.25 -6.80
CA ILE A 101 -6.11 -8.46 -7.36
C ILE A 101 -6.27 -8.46 -8.87
N GLN A 102 -6.34 -7.26 -9.45
CA GLN A 102 -6.47 -7.07 -10.88
C GLN A 102 -5.23 -6.37 -11.41
N ILE A 103 -4.55 -7.01 -12.34
CA ILE A 103 -3.39 -6.45 -13.02
C ILE A 103 -3.71 -6.36 -14.50
N SER A 104 -3.58 -5.17 -15.07
CA SER A 104 -3.80 -4.95 -16.49
C SER A 104 -2.74 -4.03 -17.07
N GLN A 105 -2.30 -4.34 -18.29
CA GLN A 105 -1.44 -3.46 -19.06
C GLN A 105 -2.22 -2.26 -19.56
N ARG A 106 -1.68 -1.06 -19.39
CA ARG A 106 -2.29 0.16 -19.89
C ARG A 106 -2.25 0.22 -21.42
N THR A 107 -3.33 0.70 -22.02
CA THR A 107 -3.45 0.83 -23.48
C THR A 107 -2.73 2.06 -24.03
N ASP A 108 -2.57 3.10 -23.22
CA ASP A 108 -1.88 4.34 -23.58
C ASP A 108 -0.36 4.25 -23.34
N PHE A 109 0.07 3.45 -22.37
CA PHE A 109 1.48 3.18 -22.08
C PHE A 109 1.74 1.68 -21.94
N LEU A 110 2.22 1.06 -23.03
CA LEU A 110 2.45 -0.39 -23.09
C LEU A 110 3.52 -0.88 -22.10
N ASN A 111 4.34 -0.01 -21.53
CA ASN A 111 5.34 -0.37 -20.52
C ASN A 111 4.81 -0.21 -19.08
N THR A 112 3.50 -0.02 -18.90
CA THR A 112 2.91 0.29 -17.61
C THR A 112 1.83 -0.72 -17.24
N LEU A 113 1.95 -1.27 -16.03
CA LEU A 113 0.93 -2.09 -15.40
C LEU A 113 0.12 -1.25 -14.43
N HIS A 114 -1.21 -1.38 -14.51
CA HIS A 114 -2.15 -0.90 -13.52
C HIS A 114 -2.50 -2.07 -12.60
N ILE A 115 -2.26 -1.89 -11.30
CA ILE A 115 -2.50 -2.87 -10.26
C ILE A 115 -3.59 -2.33 -9.35
N GLN A 116 -4.68 -3.08 -9.22
CA GLN A 116 -5.76 -2.79 -8.28
C GLN A 116 -5.86 -3.92 -7.27
N VAL A 117 -5.72 -3.59 -5.98
CA VAL A 117 -5.85 -4.52 -4.87
C VAL A 117 -7.15 -4.21 -4.14
N ILE A 118 -8.08 -5.15 -4.18
CA ILE A 118 -9.37 -5.06 -3.49
C ILE A 118 -9.27 -5.89 -2.21
N TYR A 119 -9.64 -5.29 -1.07
CA TYR A 119 -9.54 -5.95 0.21
C TYR A 119 -10.68 -5.56 1.16
N THR A 120 -10.93 -6.44 2.12
CA THR A 120 -11.83 -6.21 3.25
C THR A 120 -11.01 -5.91 4.49
N LEU A 121 -11.48 -4.99 5.31
CA LEU A 121 -10.88 -4.77 6.63
C LEU A 121 -11.33 -5.88 7.58
N ARG A 122 -10.37 -6.60 8.15
CA ARG A 122 -10.63 -7.79 8.97
C ARG A 122 -11.50 -7.47 10.19
N GLY A 123 -12.65 -8.15 10.29
CA GLY A 123 -13.64 -7.90 11.35
C GLY A 123 -14.69 -6.85 10.97
N SER A 124 -14.79 -6.50 9.69
CA SER A 124 -15.84 -5.63 9.14
C SER A 124 -16.19 -6.02 7.70
N ASP A 125 -17.36 -5.60 7.23
CA ASP A 125 -17.79 -5.78 5.84
C ASP A 125 -17.43 -4.56 4.95
N ILE A 126 -16.42 -3.80 5.37
CA ILE A 126 -15.98 -2.59 4.66
C ILE A 126 -14.97 -3.01 3.59
N ASN A 127 -15.39 -2.88 2.33
CA ASN A 127 -14.54 -3.05 1.18
C ASN A 127 -13.73 -1.77 0.93
N GLN A 128 -12.45 -1.96 0.61
CA GLN A 128 -11.50 -0.91 0.26
C GLN A 128 -10.76 -1.33 -1.00
N GLN A 129 -10.22 -0.36 -1.71
CA GLN A 129 -9.37 -0.60 -2.88
C GLN A 129 -8.11 0.26 -2.79
N LEU A 130 -7.01 -0.27 -3.31
CA LEU A 130 -5.74 0.43 -3.47
C LEU A 130 -5.28 0.28 -4.91
N GLU A 131 -4.96 1.42 -5.55
CA GLU A 131 -4.50 1.47 -6.93
C GLU A 131 -3.02 1.84 -6.98
N SER A 132 -2.28 1.18 -7.84
CA SER A 132 -0.86 1.42 -8.07
C SER A 132 -0.52 1.27 -9.55
N ILE A 133 0.48 2.04 -9.96
CA ILE A 133 1.04 2.05 -11.30
C ILE A 133 2.49 1.58 -11.19
N LEU A 134 2.84 0.54 -11.95
CA LEU A 134 4.20 0.04 -12.09
C LEU A 134 4.68 0.27 -13.52
N THR A 135 5.68 1.14 -13.69
CA THR A 135 6.29 1.42 -14.98
C THR A 135 7.58 0.64 -15.14
N ILE A 136 7.54 -0.41 -15.97
CA ILE A 136 8.58 -1.45 -16.03
C ILE A 136 9.90 -0.93 -16.62
N ASN A 137 9.87 -0.05 -17.62
CA ASN A 137 11.08 0.41 -18.32
C ASN A 137 11.67 1.71 -17.76
N GLU A 138 11.01 2.37 -16.81
CA GLU A 138 11.46 3.66 -16.25
C GLU A 138 11.86 3.55 -14.78
N GLY A 139 11.74 2.37 -14.16
CA GLY A 139 12.11 2.14 -12.77
C GLY A 139 11.23 2.88 -11.76
N GLN A 140 10.00 3.23 -12.12
CA GLN A 140 9.10 3.99 -11.25
C GLN A 140 7.90 3.15 -10.81
N LEU A 141 7.80 2.93 -9.49
CA LEU A 141 6.59 2.46 -8.81
C LEU A 141 5.87 3.67 -8.19
N GLN A 142 4.58 3.81 -8.47
CA GLN A 142 3.73 4.84 -7.86
C GLN A 142 2.49 4.19 -7.24
N VAL A 143 2.22 4.47 -5.98
CA VAL A 143 0.97 4.07 -5.31
C VAL A 143 0.07 5.29 -5.19
N ILE A 144 -1.17 5.17 -5.66
CA ILE A 144 -2.14 6.26 -5.62
C ILE A 144 -2.75 6.31 -4.20
N LEU A 145 -2.28 7.28 -3.42
CA LEU A 145 -2.85 7.67 -2.13
C LEU A 145 -4.09 8.53 -2.37
#